data_AF-A0A9E2K8A1-F1
#
_entry.id   AF-A0A9E2K8A1-F1
#
_cell.length_a   1.000
_cell.length_b   1.000
_cell.length_c   1.000
_cell.angle_alpha   90.00
_cell.angle_beta   90.00
_cell.angle_gamma   90.00
#
_symmetry.space_group_name_H-M   'P 1'
#
loop_
_entity.id
_entity.type
_entity.pdbx_description
1 polymer ?
#
loop_
_entity_poly.entity_id
_entity_poly.type
_entity_poly.pdbx_seq_one_letter_code
_entity_poly.pdbx_strand_id
1 'polypeptide(L)'
;AAVLSAVVYESRGSDGPTPVHAVEMPTAAVRRALADTRRLSDQLRADEQRHRLTPSREPDPGFVTAVHRWATSGNLAAALESSDAGGDGSPLSAGDFVRWCRQVLDLLDQVRNAAPQPGLRTAAKRAIDDIRRGVVAVDSG
;
A
#
# COMPACT_ATOMS: atom_id res chain seq x y z
N ALA A 1 6.11 -0.55 -4.07
CA ALA A 1 5.79 -0.27 -2.66
C ALA A 1 4.49 0.52 -2.54
N ALA A 2 4.52 1.84 -2.73
CA ALA A 2 3.38 2.75 -2.49
C ALA A 2 2.05 2.34 -3.12
N VAL A 3 2.01 1.96 -4.40
CA VAL A 3 0.74 1.55 -5.04
C VAL A 3 0.26 0.19 -4.52
N LEU A 4 1.18 -0.76 -4.31
CA LEU A 4 0.84 -2.10 -3.84
C LEU A 4 0.33 -2.09 -2.39
N SER A 5 0.76 -1.14 -1.57
CA SER A 5 0.20 -1.02 -0.22
C SER A 5 -1.29 -0.75 -0.22
N ALA A 6 -1.83 -0.09 -1.24
CA ALA A 6 -3.26 0.15 -1.30
C ALA A 6 -4.08 -1.13 -1.50
N VAL A 7 -3.49 -2.19 -2.03
CA VAL A 7 -4.18 -3.47 -2.24
C VAL A 7 -4.31 -4.27 -0.94
N VAL A 8 -3.38 -4.08 0.01
CA VAL A 8 -3.32 -4.86 1.26
C VAL A 8 -3.77 -4.05 2.48
N TYR A 9 -3.46 -2.75 2.52
CA TYR A 9 -3.81 -1.88 3.64
C TYR A 9 -5.31 -1.77 3.81
N GLU A 10 -5.76 -1.69 5.06
CA GLU A 10 -7.14 -1.48 5.45
C GLU A 10 -7.18 -0.41 6.54
N SER A 11 -7.87 0.69 6.26
CA SER A 11 -8.19 1.72 7.24
C SER A 11 -8.97 1.12 8.42
N ARG A 12 -8.83 1.74 9.59
CA ARG A 12 -9.65 1.37 10.75
C ARG A 12 -10.98 2.10 10.64
N GLY A 13 -12.09 1.37 10.64
CA GLY A 13 -13.43 1.97 10.68
C GLY A 13 -14.44 1.26 9.79
N SER A 14 -15.68 1.74 9.81
CA SER A 14 -16.79 1.24 8.97
C SER A 14 -16.95 2.00 7.65
N ASP A 15 -16.17 3.06 7.44
CA ASP A 15 -16.47 4.08 6.41
C ASP A 15 -15.84 3.75 5.04
N GLY A 16 -15.25 2.57 4.91
CA GLY A 16 -14.64 2.08 3.67
C GLY A 16 -13.20 2.61 3.46
N PRO A 17 -12.67 2.50 2.23
CA PRO A 17 -11.29 2.90 1.96
C PRO A 17 -11.08 4.41 2.17
N THR A 18 -9.88 4.80 2.60
CA THR A 18 -9.56 6.23 2.78
C THR A 18 -9.87 7.03 1.50
N PRO A 19 -10.59 8.17 1.60
CA PRO A 19 -10.89 8.98 0.43
C PRO A 19 -9.62 9.47 -0.27
N VAL A 20 -9.53 9.31 -1.60
CA VAL A 20 -8.31 9.66 -2.36
C VAL A 20 -7.93 11.13 -2.22
N HIS A 21 -8.90 12.02 -2.07
CA HIS A 21 -8.67 13.46 -1.91
C HIS A 21 -8.12 13.82 -0.52
N ALA A 22 -8.28 12.94 0.48
CA ALA A 22 -7.71 13.09 1.81
C ALA A 22 -6.23 12.66 1.87
N VAL A 23 -5.71 12.03 0.81
CA VAL A 23 -4.32 11.58 0.76
C VAL A 23 -3.52 12.42 -0.24
N GLU A 24 -2.54 13.16 0.28
CA GLU A 24 -1.57 13.87 -0.56
C GLU A 24 -0.62 12.86 -1.22
N MET A 25 -0.83 12.60 -2.51
CA MET A 25 -0.03 11.62 -3.26
C MET A 25 1.43 12.07 -3.38
N PRO A 26 2.42 11.21 -3.04
CA PRO A 26 3.84 11.58 -3.02
C PRO A 26 4.40 12.06 -4.36
N THR A 27 3.90 11.51 -5.47
CA THR A 27 4.31 11.87 -6.83
C THR A 27 3.15 11.75 -7.82
N ALA A 28 3.26 12.44 -8.95
CA ALA A 28 2.30 12.30 -10.05
C ALA A 28 2.26 10.87 -10.62
N ALA A 29 3.38 10.14 -10.60
CA ALA A 29 3.45 8.75 -11.04
C ALA A 29 2.66 7.81 -10.11
N VAL A 30 2.81 7.98 -8.78
CA VAL A 30 2.03 7.22 -7.79
C VAL A 30 0.55 7.50 -7.93
N ARG A 31 0.16 8.79 -8.07
CA ARG A 31 -1.24 9.18 -8.29
C ARG A 31 -1.84 8.49 -9.50
N ARG A 32 -1.13 8.49 -10.62
CA ARG A 32 -1.61 7.90 -11.89
C ARG A 32 -1.74 6.39 -11.77
N ALA A 33 -0.70 5.71 -11.28
CA ALA A 33 -0.71 4.26 -11.11
C ALA A 33 -1.79 3.79 -10.14
N LEU A 34 -2.00 4.49 -9.01
CA LEU A 34 -3.07 4.18 -8.07
C LEU A 34 -4.46 4.37 -8.70
N ALA A 35 -4.67 5.44 -9.48
CA ALA A 35 -5.92 5.65 -10.20
C ALA A 35 -6.17 4.52 -11.20
N ASP A 36 -5.14 4.03 -11.89
CA ASP A 36 -5.24 2.91 -12.82
C ASP A 36 -5.58 1.60 -12.09
N THR A 37 -4.95 1.35 -10.93
CA THR A 37 -5.26 0.21 -10.05
C THR A 37 -6.71 0.24 -9.56
N ARG A 38 -7.22 1.41 -9.14
CA ARG A 38 -8.61 1.55 -8.70
C ARG A 38 -9.59 1.30 -9.85
N ARG A 39 -9.34 1.85 -11.04
CA ARG A 39 -10.20 1.59 -12.21
C ARG A 39 -10.26 0.10 -12.56
N LEU A 40 -9.16 -0.63 -12.46
CA LEU A 40 -9.16 -2.09 -12.66
C LEU A 40 -9.95 -2.80 -11.56
N SER A 41 -9.80 -2.38 -10.29
CA SER A 41 -10.59 -2.93 -9.19
C SER A 41 -12.09 -2.69 -9.37
N ASP A 42 -12.50 -1.50 -9.84
CA ASP A 42 -13.90 -1.17 -10.10
C ASP A 42 -14.48 -2.06 -11.21
N GLN A 43 -13.70 -2.32 -12.27
CA GLN A 43 -14.10 -3.24 -13.34
C GLN A 43 -14.28 -4.67 -12.81
N LEU A 44 -13.32 -5.17 -12.04
CA LEU A 44 -13.40 -6.50 -11.42
C LEU A 44 -14.62 -6.60 -10.49
N ARG A 45 -14.88 -5.58 -9.67
CA ARG A 45 -16.04 -5.52 -8.78
C ARG A 45 -17.36 -5.49 -9.55
N ALA A 46 -17.42 -4.77 -10.66
CA ALA A 46 -18.60 -4.77 -11.53
C ALA A 46 -18.87 -6.16 -12.13
N ASP A 47 -17.81 -6.87 -12.54
CA ASP A 47 -17.92 -8.25 -13.03
C ASP A 47 -18.34 -9.22 -11.91
N GLU A 48 -17.76 -9.11 -10.72
CA GLU A 48 -18.16 -9.89 -9.53
C GLU A 48 -19.64 -9.70 -9.22
N GLN A 49 -20.14 -8.46 -9.22
CA GLN A 49 -21.55 -8.15 -9.02
C GLN A 49 -22.44 -8.76 -10.11
N ARG A 50 -22.04 -8.67 -11.38
CA ARG A 50 -22.75 -9.28 -12.51
C ARG A 50 -22.87 -10.80 -12.34
N HIS A 51 -21.85 -11.43 -11.78
CA HIS A 51 -21.81 -12.86 -11.48
C HIS A 51 -22.35 -13.22 -10.09
N ARG A 52 -22.91 -12.26 -9.34
CA ARG A 52 -23.45 -12.43 -7.99
C ARG A 52 -22.44 -12.98 -6.97
N LEU A 53 -21.17 -12.66 -7.17
CA LEU A 53 -20.10 -12.94 -6.21
C LEU A 53 -20.03 -11.80 -5.18
N THR A 54 -19.48 -12.11 -4.00
CA THR A 54 -19.13 -11.07 -3.02
C THR A 54 -18.05 -10.17 -3.61
N PRO A 55 -18.28 -8.86 -3.75
CA PRO A 55 -17.29 -7.98 -4.36
C PRO A 55 -16.00 -7.91 -3.52
N SER A 56 -14.85 -8.01 -4.18
CA SER A 56 -13.53 -7.81 -3.60
C SER A 56 -13.37 -6.41 -3.04
N ARG A 57 -12.63 -6.25 -1.94
CA ARG A 57 -12.40 -4.95 -1.30
C ARG A 57 -11.72 -3.95 -2.26
N GLU A 58 -12.08 -2.68 -2.12
CA GLU A 58 -11.45 -1.58 -2.89
C GLU A 58 -10.04 -1.26 -2.38
N PRO A 59 -9.12 -0.84 -3.28
CA PRO A 59 -7.80 -0.37 -2.88
C PRO A 59 -7.86 0.88 -1.99
N ASP A 60 -7.20 0.80 -0.85
CA ASP A 60 -7.19 1.83 0.18
C ASP A 60 -5.89 2.66 0.16
N PRO A 61 -5.93 3.96 -0.19
CA PRO A 61 -4.74 4.78 -0.29
C PRO A 61 -4.12 5.19 1.04
N GLY A 62 -4.72 4.88 2.20
CA GLY A 62 -4.32 5.42 3.51
C GLY A 62 -2.86 5.18 3.90
N PHE A 63 -2.24 4.11 3.41
CA PHE A 63 -0.82 3.79 3.72
C PHE A 63 0.18 4.18 2.63
N VAL A 64 -0.29 4.72 1.49
CA VAL A 64 0.53 4.99 0.29
C VAL A 64 1.67 5.97 0.61
N THR A 65 1.37 7.06 1.31
CA THR A 65 2.34 8.11 1.62
C THR A 65 3.35 7.64 2.68
N ALA A 66 2.89 6.94 3.72
CA ALA A 66 3.74 6.38 4.77
C ALA A 66 4.77 5.39 4.22
N VAL A 67 4.34 4.41 3.43
CA VAL A 67 5.28 3.43 2.86
C VAL A 67 6.21 4.06 1.82
N HIS A 68 5.75 5.08 1.09
CA HIS A 68 6.61 5.82 0.16
C HIS A 68 7.71 6.58 0.90
N ARG A 69 7.34 7.31 1.97
CA ARG A 69 8.28 8.06 2.81
C ARG A 69 9.28 7.11 3.45
N TRP A 70 8.82 5.99 3.97
CA TRP A 70 9.67 4.94 4.51
C TRP A 70 10.63 4.37 3.47
N ALA A 71 10.15 3.92 2.32
CA ALA A 71 10.96 3.35 1.24
C ALA A 71 11.96 4.34 0.62
N THR A 72 11.72 5.65 0.77
CA THR A 72 12.65 6.68 0.26
C THR A 72 13.69 7.12 1.31
N SER A 73 13.31 7.22 2.59
CA SER A 73 14.14 7.85 3.62
C SER A 73 14.61 6.93 4.75
N GLY A 74 13.89 5.84 5.02
CA GLY A 74 14.12 4.98 6.19
C GLY A 74 13.84 5.65 7.54
N ASN A 75 13.20 6.83 7.55
CA ASN A 75 12.83 7.53 8.78
C ASN A 75 11.41 7.12 9.22
N LEU A 76 11.33 6.41 10.35
CA LEU A 76 10.06 5.92 10.89
C LEU A 76 9.15 7.06 11.35
N ALA A 77 9.68 8.04 12.10
CA ALA A 77 8.89 9.16 12.61
C ALA A 77 8.22 9.93 11.46
N ALA A 78 8.99 10.26 10.41
CA ALA A 78 8.46 10.94 9.24
C ALA A 78 7.42 10.10 8.47
N ALA A 79 7.55 8.76 8.49
CA ALA A 79 6.57 7.88 7.87
C ALA A 79 5.25 7.83 8.66
N LEU A 80 5.31 7.77 10.00
CA LEU A 80 4.14 7.79 10.87
C LEU A 80 3.41 9.13 10.80
N GLU A 81 4.13 10.25 10.83
CA GLU A 81 3.55 11.59 10.64
C GLU A 81 2.78 11.70 9.32
N SER A 82 3.26 11.03 8.25
CA SER A 82 2.60 11.06 6.95
C SER A 82 1.36 10.17 6.82
N SER A 83 1.14 9.22 7.74
CA SER A 83 -0.11 8.45 7.82
C SER A 83 -1.22 9.19 8.58
N ASP A 84 -0.87 10.16 9.42
CA ASP A 84 -1.82 10.85 10.29
C ASP A 84 -2.57 11.99 9.58
N ALA A 85 -2.15 12.36 8.37
CA ALA A 85 -2.71 13.47 7.60
C ALA A 85 -4.13 13.19 7.03
N GLY A 86 -4.63 11.95 7.12
CA GLY A 86 -5.91 11.52 6.55
C GLY A 86 -7.17 11.84 7.37
N GLY A 87 -7.04 12.38 8.59
CA GLY A 87 -8.15 12.98 9.36
C GLY A 87 -9.21 12.03 9.97
N ASP A 88 -9.13 10.72 9.73
CA ASP A 88 -10.16 9.71 10.08
C ASP A 88 -9.93 8.98 11.42
N GLY A 89 -8.97 9.44 12.23
CA GLY A 89 -8.83 8.96 13.60
C GLY A 89 -7.86 7.80 13.79
N SER A 90 -7.27 7.84 14.99
CA SER A 90 -6.12 7.07 15.48
C SER A 90 -4.90 7.08 14.56
N PRO A 91 -3.86 7.83 14.92
CA PRO A 91 -2.53 7.70 14.33
C PRO A 91 -2.09 6.25 14.15
N LEU A 92 -1.42 5.96 13.05
CA LEU A 92 -0.88 4.63 12.81
C LEU A 92 0.19 4.33 13.88
N SER A 93 0.01 3.25 14.63
CA SER A 93 1.03 2.85 15.60
C SER A 93 2.29 2.33 14.90
N ALA A 94 3.45 2.43 15.56
CA ALA A 94 4.70 1.85 15.03
C ALA A 94 4.57 0.33 14.79
N GLY A 95 3.80 -0.38 15.64
CA GLY A 95 3.54 -1.82 15.47
C GLY A 95 2.68 -2.12 14.24
N ASP A 96 1.60 -1.34 14.03
CA ASP A 96 0.77 -1.48 12.83
C ASP A 96 1.53 -1.12 11.56
N PHE A 97 2.39 -0.09 11.63
CA PHE A 97 3.27 0.28 10.53
C PHE A 97 4.13 -0.91 10.10
N VAL A 98 4.82 -1.56 11.05
CA VAL A 98 5.65 -2.75 10.77
C VAL A 98 4.78 -3.90 10.21
N ARG A 99 3.60 -4.14 10.79
CA ARG A 99 2.65 -5.14 10.28
C ARG A 99 2.28 -4.90 8.82
N TRP A 100 1.91 -3.68 8.45
CA TRP A 100 1.57 -3.36 7.06
C TRP A 100 2.78 -3.42 6.13
N CYS A 101 3.97 -3.01 6.58
CA CYS A 101 5.20 -3.20 5.81
C CYS A 101 5.44 -4.67 5.47
N ARG A 102 5.19 -5.61 6.39
CA ARG A 102 5.30 -7.05 6.11
C ARG A 102 4.31 -7.50 5.03
N GLN A 103 3.05 -7.11 5.13
CA GLN A 103 2.06 -7.47 4.10
C GLN A 103 2.43 -6.90 2.72
N VAL A 104 3.02 -5.70 2.68
CA VAL A 104 3.55 -5.13 1.43
C VAL A 104 4.76 -5.93 0.92
N LEU A 105 5.65 -6.37 1.80
CA LEU A 105 6.78 -7.24 1.43
C LEU A 105 6.30 -8.57 0.85
N ASP A 106 5.31 -9.21 1.48
CA ASP A 106 4.74 -10.47 1.01
C ASP A 106 4.09 -10.30 -0.36
N LEU A 107 3.31 -9.24 -0.56
CA LEU A 107 2.72 -8.94 -1.88
C LEU A 107 3.79 -8.61 -2.93
N LEU A 108 4.84 -7.88 -2.56
CA LEU A 108 5.97 -7.62 -3.47
C LEU A 108 6.70 -8.90 -3.86
N ASP A 109 6.89 -9.84 -2.93
CA ASP A 109 7.49 -11.14 -3.21
C ASP A 109 6.58 -11.96 -4.15
N GLN A 110 5.26 -11.95 -3.95
CA GLN A 110 4.29 -12.58 -4.87
C GLN A 110 4.35 -11.96 -6.26
N VAL A 111 4.34 -10.62 -6.36
CA VAL A 111 4.47 -9.90 -7.64
C VAL A 111 5.80 -10.26 -8.32
N ARG A 112 6.91 -10.31 -7.59
CA ARG A 112 8.21 -10.69 -8.15
C ARG A 112 8.17 -12.12 -8.72
N ASN A 113 7.53 -13.05 -8.03
CA ASN A 113 7.48 -14.45 -8.43
C ASN A 113 6.54 -14.67 -9.63
N ALA A 114 5.43 -13.94 -9.69
CA ALA A 114 4.45 -14.04 -10.78
C ALA A 114 4.79 -13.18 -12.01
N ALA A 115 5.66 -12.17 -11.86
CA ALA A 115 5.94 -11.20 -12.91
C ALA A 115 6.56 -11.86 -14.16
N PRO A 116 5.95 -11.72 -15.35
CA PRO A 116 6.49 -12.30 -16.59
C PRO A 116 7.71 -11.52 -17.09
N GLN A 117 7.72 -10.21 -16.89
CA GLN A 117 8.76 -9.31 -17.40
C GLN A 117 9.93 -9.16 -16.41
N PRO A 118 11.19 -9.28 -16.85
CA PRO A 118 12.37 -9.11 -15.99
C PRO A 118 12.40 -7.76 -15.26
N GLY A 119 12.00 -6.67 -15.93
CA GLY A 119 12.00 -5.33 -15.35
C GLY A 119 11.10 -5.20 -14.12
N LEU A 120 9.93 -5.87 -14.14
CA LEU A 120 9.02 -5.87 -12.99
C LEU A 120 9.60 -6.67 -11.82
N ARG A 121 10.27 -7.80 -12.09
CA ARG A 121 10.98 -8.58 -11.06
C ARG A 121 12.07 -7.74 -10.38
N THR A 122 12.86 -7.02 -11.16
CA THR A 122 13.90 -6.12 -10.65
C THR A 122 13.30 -4.98 -9.82
N ALA A 123 12.22 -4.35 -10.29
CA ALA A 123 11.54 -3.28 -9.56
C ALA A 123 10.94 -3.77 -8.24
N ALA A 124 10.32 -4.96 -8.23
CA ALA A 124 9.79 -5.57 -7.02
C ALA A 124 10.90 -5.90 -6.02
N LYS A 125 12.02 -6.48 -6.47
CA LYS A 125 13.19 -6.74 -5.62
C LYS A 125 13.74 -5.46 -4.99
N ARG A 126 13.92 -4.39 -5.76
CA ARG A 126 14.39 -3.10 -5.22
C ARG A 126 13.45 -2.57 -4.14
N ALA A 127 12.14 -2.61 -4.39
CA ALA A 127 11.15 -2.16 -3.41
C ALA A 127 11.14 -3.01 -2.12
N ILE A 128 11.44 -4.31 -2.20
CA ILE A 128 11.62 -5.17 -1.02
C ILE A 128 12.82 -4.71 -0.22
N ASP A 129 13.97 -4.53 -0.88
CA ASP A 129 15.21 -4.10 -0.24
C ASP A 129 15.05 -2.69 0.38
N ASP A 130 14.27 -1.80 -0.25
CA ASP A 130 13.96 -0.46 0.27
C ASP A 130 13.04 -0.48 1.50
N ILE A 131 12.11 -1.43 1.61
CA ILE A 131 11.21 -1.53 2.77
C ILE A 131 11.89 -2.27 3.92
N ARG A 132 12.67 -3.33 3.62
CA ARG A 132 13.26 -4.23 4.61
C ARG A 132 14.52 -3.63 5.25
N ARG A 133 14.32 -2.65 6.13
CA ARG A 133 15.39 -1.99 6.91
C ARG A 133 14.92 -1.59 8.31
N GLY A 134 15.84 -1.17 9.17
CA GLY A 134 15.53 -0.67 10.51
C GLY A 134 14.59 -1.59 11.29
N VAL A 135 13.56 -1.01 11.93
CA VAL A 135 12.56 -1.76 12.72
C VAL A 135 11.83 -2.84 11.93
N VAL A 136 11.65 -2.68 10.61
CA VAL A 136 10.98 -3.66 9.75
C VAL A 136 11.87 -4.91 9.53
N ALA A 137 13.19 -4.76 9.61
CA ALA A 137 14.14 -5.87 9.47
C ALA A 137 14.40 -6.61 10.79
N VAL A 138 14.31 -5.93 11.93
CA VAL A 138 14.67 -6.48 13.25
C VAL A 138 13.60 -7.44 13.80
N ASP A 139 12.32 -7.17 13.53
CA ASP A 139 11.20 -7.93 14.11
C ASP A 139 10.89 -9.22 13.32
N SER A 140 11.92 -9.88 12.77
CA SER A 140 11.82 -11.21 12.11
C SER A 140 12.43 -12.33 12.98
N GLY A 141 12.63 -12.06 14.27
CA GLY A 141 13.18 -12.98 15.27
C GLY A 141 12.11 -13.60 16.15
#